data_AF-A0A3C0IEB4-F1
#
_entry.id   AF-A0A3C0IEB4-F1
#
_cell.length_a   1.000
_cell.length_b   1.000
_cell.length_c   1.000
_cell.angle_alpha   90.00
_cell.angle_beta   90.00
_cell.angle_gamma   90.00
#
_symmetry.space_group_name_H-M   'P 1'
#
loop_
_entity.id
_entity.type
_entity.pdbx_description
1 polymer ?
#
loop_
_entity_poly.entity_id
_entity_poly.type
_entity_poly.pdbx_seq_one_letter_code
_entity_poly.pdbx_strand_id
1 'polypeptide(L)'
;MLKLIFCLSFSLSVAVIQAQNHQGVQQLTPQVPLIVDDLLPDFCSYPRQEGAEITHLVMHFCSDAVINPENPYQLHRIREIFTEFKVSAHYLIDRQGNIYRLVPEARAAKHVSYGQLPNPPYHRDKLNHYAIGIELMGIGTTAEMMPFQIYQAHYNRIAPEHIGFTAAQYQSLVGLF
;
A
#
# COMPACT_ATOMS: atom_id res chain seq x y z
N MET A 1 19.14 -1.88 8.55
CA MET A 1 18.35 -3.12 8.34
C MET A 1 16.89 -2.71 8.21
N LEU A 2 16.33 -2.77 7.00
CA LEU A 2 14.97 -2.31 6.68
C LEU A 2 13.95 -3.28 7.29
N LYS A 3 12.97 -2.79 8.05
CA LYS A 3 11.92 -3.63 8.65
C LYS A 3 10.61 -3.45 7.89
N LEU A 4 10.03 -4.56 7.43
CA LEU A 4 8.73 -4.60 6.76
C LEU A 4 7.61 -4.59 7.81
N ILE A 5 6.68 -3.65 7.69
CA ILE A 5 5.55 -3.50 8.61
C ILE A 5 4.27 -3.39 7.79
N PHE A 6 3.31 -4.29 8.00
CA PHE A 6 1.97 -4.15 7.44
C PHE A 6 1.14 -3.27 8.37
N CYS A 7 0.61 -2.15 7.87
CA CYS A 7 -0.27 -1.27 8.62
C CYS A 7 -1.57 -1.16 7.83
N LEU A 8 -2.67 -1.73 8.32
CA LEU A 8 -3.99 -1.48 7.75
C LEU A 8 -4.48 -0.11 8.22
N SER A 9 -4.62 0.85 7.29
CA SER A 9 -5.25 2.13 7.58
C SER A 9 -6.76 1.93 7.74
N PHE A 10 -7.21 2.09 8.99
CA PHE A 10 -8.56 1.93 9.56
C PHE A 10 -9.09 0.49 9.69
N SER A 11 -9.25 0.10 10.97
CA SER A 11 -9.68 -1.19 11.55
C SER A 11 -8.64 -2.30 11.64
N LEU A 12 -8.32 -2.62 12.91
CA LEU A 12 -7.45 -3.72 13.33
C LEU A 12 -7.84 -5.05 12.67
N SER A 13 -6.88 -5.66 11.98
CA SER A 13 -6.70 -7.11 11.94
C SER A 13 -5.22 -7.41 11.71
N VAL A 14 -4.52 -7.81 12.76
CA VAL A 14 -3.15 -8.32 12.67
C VAL A 14 -3.25 -9.78 12.25
N ALA A 15 -3.02 -10.08 10.97
CA ALA A 15 -2.65 -11.43 10.56
C ALA A 15 -1.13 -11.52 10.60
N VAL A 16 -0.58 -12.17 11.64
CA VAL A 16 0.81 -12.64 11.63
C VAL A 16 0.85 -13.84 10.70
N ILE A 17 1.15 -13.63 9.42
CA ILE A 17 1.53 -14.74 8.54
C ILE A 17 2.98 -15.07 8.89
N GLN A 18 3.18 -16.16 9.64
CA GLN A 18 4.48 -16.81 9.68
C GLN A 18 4.78 -17.29 8.25
N ALA A 19 5.88 -16.81 7.68
CA ALA A 19 6.34 -17.26 6.38
C ALA A 19 6.54 -18.79 6.43
N GLN A 20 5.63 -19.53 5.81
CA GLN A 20 5.84 -20.93 5.52
C GLN A 20 6.73 -21.02 4.27
N ASN A 21 7.79 -21.82 4.37
CA ASN A 21 8.73 -22.09 3.29
C ASN A 21 7.98 -22.73 2.11
N HIS A 22 7.53 -21.92 1.16
CA HIS A 22 7.14 -22.41 -0.16
C HIS A 22 8.40 -22.71 -0.97
N GLN A 23 8.73 -23.99 -1.11
CA GLN A 23 9.70 -24.45 -2.08
C GLN A 23 9.14 -24.20 -3.49
N GLY A 24 9.75 -23.26 -4.22
CA GLY A 24 9.33 -22.91 -5.57
C GLY A 24 9.58 -21.46 -6.00
N VAL A 25 10.40 -20.67 -5.30
CA VAL A 25 10.80 -19.35 -5.79
C VAL A 25 11.78 -19.56 -6.95
N GLN A 26 11.27 -19.56 -8.18
CA GLN A 26 12.11 -19.34 -9.35
C GLN A 26 12.93 -18.07 -9.11
N GLN A 27 14.23 -18.13 -9.36
CA GLN A 27 15.17 -17.05 -9.14
C GLN A 27 14.77 -15.87 -10.05
N LEU A 28 13.98 -14.95 -9.51
CA LEU A 28 13.62 -13.70 -10.17
C LEU A 28 14.90 -12.86 -10.25
N THR A 29 15.47 -12.74 -11.44
CA THR A 29 16.53 -11.75 -11.67
C THR A 29 15.96 -10.37 -11.41
N PRO A 30 16.54 -9.54 -10.51
CA PRO A 30 16.05 -8.19 -10.26
C PRO A 30 16.27 -7.35 -11.51
N GLN A 31 15.20 -7.14 -12.28
CA GLN A 31 15.19 -6.11 -13.30
C GLN A 31 14.78 -4.81 -12.59
N VAL A 32 15.60 -3.77 -12.70
CA VAL A 32 15.26 -2.45 -12.14
C VAL A 32 13.89 -2.06 -12.70
N PRO A 33 12.85 -1.93 -11.87
CA PRO A 33 11.51 -1.69 -12.37
C PRO A 33 11.43 -0.29 -12.98
N LEU A 34 10.69 -0.16 -14.07
CA LEU A 34 10.34 1.16 -14.59
C LEU A 34 9.37 1.81 -13.58
N ILE A 35 9.77 2.96 -13.05
CA ILE A 35 8.94 3.78 -12.16
C ILE A 35 8.45 4.99 -12.95
N VAL A 36 7.14 5.14 -13.06
CA VAL A 36 6.50 6.28 -13.73
C VAL A 36 6.17 7.35 -12.68
N ASP A 37 6.58 8.59 -12.94
CA ASP A 37 6.16 9.71 -12.10
C ASP A 37 4.73 10.10 -12.39
N ASP A 38 3.89 9.96 -11.37
CA ASP A 38 2.50 10.39 -11.41
C ASP A 38 2.21 11.07 -10.06
N LEU A 39 2.85 12.22 -9.84
CA LEU A 39 2.90 12.86 -8.53
C LEU A 39 1.51 13.35 -8.08
N LEU A 40 1.18 13.16 -6.81
CA LEU A 40 0.00 13.75 -6.17
C LEU A 40 0.26 15.23 -5.81
N PRO A 41 -0.80 16.02 -5.57
CA PRO A 41 -0.65 17.39 -5.11
C PRO A 41 0.15 17.51 -3.80
N ASP A 42 0.84 18.64 -3.62
CA ASP A 42 1.72 18.85 -2.47
C ASP A 42 1.04 18.67 -1.11
N PHE A 43 -0.27 18.97 -1.01
CA PHE A 43 -1.02 18.80 0.23
C PHE A 43 -1.24 17.33 0.62
N CYS A 44 -0.96 16.37 -0.26
CA CYS A 44 -0.95 14.95 0.06
C CYS A 44 0.36 14.50 0.72
N SER A 45 1.35 15.38 0.88
CA SER A 45 2.63 15.07 1.54
C SER A 45 3.12 16.25 2.39
N TYR A 46 4.24 16.08 3.07
CA TYR A 46 4.94 17.16 3.75
C TYR A 46 6.45 16.91 3.76
N PRO A 47 7.29 17.94 3.99
CA PRO A 47 8.73 17.76 4.13
C PRO A 47 9.04 16.71 5.21
N ARG A 48 10.04 15.86 4.96
CA ARG A 48 10.54 14.97 6.02
C ARG A 48 11.10 15.80 7.18
N GLN A 49 11.14 15.18 8.36
CA GLN A 49 11.82 15.77 9.50
C GLN A 49 13.32 15.82 9.17
N GLU A 50 13.99 16.90 9.55
CA GLU A 50 15.43 17.01 9.35
C GLU A 50 16.17 15.84 10.03
N GLY A 51 17.13 15.26 9.31
CA GLY A 51 17.89 14.09 9.75
C GLY A 51 17.10 12.77 9.82
N ALA A 52 15.85 12.71 9.34
CA ALA A 52 15.10 11.47 9.31
C ALA A 52 15.65 10.47 8.28
N GLU A 53 16.04 9.30 8.76
CA GLU A 53 16.44 8.18 7.91
C GLU A 53 15.26 7.25 7.63
N ILE A 54 15.13 6.80 6.38
CA ILE A 54 14.16 5.78 6.00
C ILE A 54 14.61 4.44 6.59
N THR A 55 13.79 3.88 7.46
CA THR A 55 14.08 2.65 8.22
C THR A 55 13.00 1.58 8.08
N HIS A 56 11.84 1.96 7.55
CA HIS A 56 10.66 1.10 7.45
C HIS A 56 10.06 1.09 6.06
N LEU A 57 9.49 -0.04 5.69
CA LEU A 57 8.52 -0.14 4.60
C LEU A 57 7.15 -0.37 5.21
N VAL A 58 6.16 0.39 4.76
CA VAL A 58 4.77 0.19 5.15
C VAL A 58 3.96 -0.18 3.92
N MET A 59 3.29 -1.33 3.98
CA MET A 59 2.48 -1.82 2.86
C MET A 59 1.00 -1.83 3.22
N HIS A 60 0.23 -1.39 2.23
CA HIS A 60 -1.22 -1.26 2.25
C HIS A 60 -1.79 -1.84 0.94
N PHE A 61 -3.11 -1.94 0.87
CA PHE A 61 -3.80 -2.18 -0.38
C PHE A 61 -4.96 -1.21 -0.53
N CYS A 62 -5.27 -0.88 -1.79
CA CYS A 62 -6.32 0.07 -2.12
C CYS A 62 -7.19 -0.44 -3.27
N SER A 63 -8.45 0.00 -3.29
CA SER A 63 -9.37 -0.20 -4.40
C SER A 63 -10.47 0.86 -4.35
N ASP A 64 -11.17 1.04 -5.47
CA ASP A 64 -12.41 1.82 -5.55
C ASP A 64 -13.65 0.90 -5.42
N ALA A 65 -13.50 -0.27 -4.80
CA ALA A 65 -14.57 -1.26 -4.74
C ALA A 65 -15.80 -0.79 -3.97
N VAL A 66 -15.68 0.20 -3.08
CA VAL A 66 -16.83 0.79 -2.36
C VAL A 66 -17.82 1.42 -3.33
N ILE A 67 -17.34 2.16 -4.33
CA ILE A 67 -18.20 2.88 -5.30
C ILE A 67 -18.34 2.09 -6.61
N ASN A 68 -17.31 1.37 -7.02
CA ASN A 68 -17.20 0.72 -8.33
C ASN A 68 -16.70 -0.75 -8.21
N PRO A 69 -17.49 -1.65 -7.60
CA PRO A 69 -17.05 -3.02 -7.29
C PRO A 69 -16.78 -3.88 -8.54
N GLU A 70 -17.42 -3.59 -9.66
CA GLU A 70 -17.20 -4.32 -10.93
C GLU A 70 -15.95 -3.86 -11.70
N ASN A 71 -15.38 -2.70 -11.34
CA ASN A 71 -14.19 -2.17 -12.01
C ASN A 71 -13.29 -1.34 -11.05
N PRO A 72 -12.74 -1.97 -10.00
CA PRO A 72 -12.27 -1.27 -8.80
C PRO A 72 -10.84 -0.70 -8.89
N TYR A 73 -10.18 -0.78 -10.05
CA TYR A 73 -8.74 -0.48 -10.20
C TYR A 73 -8.42 0.63 -11.21
N GLN A 74 -9.34 1.57 -11.37
CA GLN A 74 -9.13 2.72 -12.25
C GLN A 74 -8.17 3.71 -11.60
N LEU A 75 -6.95 3.84 -12.16
CA LEU A 75 -5.88 4.66 -11.60
C LEU A 75 -6.34 6.09 -11.25
N HIS A 76 -7.04 6.77 -12.16
CA HIS A 76 -7.53 8.13 -11.93
C HIS A 76 -8.46 8.23 -10.70
N ARG A 77 -9.35 7.24 -10.50
CA ARG A 77 -10.29 7.20 -9.35
C ARG A 77 -9.56 6.94 -8.04
N ILE A 78 -8.56 6.04 -8.04
CA ILE A 78 -7.72 5.79 -6.87
C ILE A 78 -6.95 7.06 -6.48
N ARG A 79 -6.43 7.82 -7.45
CA ARG A 79 -5.77 9.10 -7.21
C ARG A 79 -6.71 10.15 -6.65
N GLU A 80 -7.94 10.21 -7.16
CA GLU A 80 -9.00 11.09 -6.64
C GLU A 80 -9.27 10.77 -5.16
N ILE A 81 -9.39 9.50 -4.78
CA ILE A 81 -9.55 9.07 -3.38
C ILE A 81 -8.38 9.57 -2.51
N PHE A 82 -7.13 9.33 -2.91
CA PHE A 82 -5.97 9.82 -2.15
C PHE A 82 -5.98 11.35 -2.00
N THR A 83 -6.37 12.06 -3.05
CA THR A 83 -6.45 13.52 -3.06
C THR A 83 -7.55 14.03 -2.14
N GLU A 84 -8.77 13.45 -2.24
CA GLU A 84 -9.95 13.83 -1.47
C GLU A 84 -9.72 13.62 0.04
N PHE A 85 -9.21 12.45 0.41
CA PHE A 85 -8.92 12.11 1.81
C PHE A 85 -7.60 12.68 2.31
N LYS A 86 -6.81 13.33 1.44
CA LYS A 86 -5.49 13.93 1.74
C LYS A 86 -4.51 12.91 2.35
N VAL A 87 -4.60 11.66 1.91
CA VAL A 87 -3.69 10.56 2.23
C VAL A 87 -2.81 10.26 1.03
N SER A 88 -1.72 9.52 1.21
CA SER A 88 -0.84 9.14 0.10
C SER A 88 0.14 8.04 0.49
N ALA A 89 0.68 7.37 -0.51
CA ALA A 89 1.86 6.53 -0.42
C ALA A 89 2.98 7.09 -1.31
N HIS A 90 4.19 6.53 -1.21
CA HIS A 90 5.27 6.88 -2.13
C HIS A 90 5.08 6.15 -3.45
N TYR A 91 4.70 4.87 -3.38
CA TYR A 91 4.51 4.01 -4.54
C TYR A 91 3.11 3.41 -4.56
N LEU A 92 2.54 3.32 -5.75
CA LEU A 92 1.33 2.55 -6.05
C LEU A 92 1.68 1.51 -7.10
N ILE A 93 1.30 0.25 -6.87
CA ILE A 93 1.51 -0.86 -7.79
C ILE A 93 0.14 -1.34 -8.29
N ASP A 94 -0.11 -1.17 -9.59
CA ASP A 94 -1.36 -1.63 -10.21
C ASP A 94 -1.40 -3.16 -10.37
N ARG A 95 -2.53 -3.68 -10.87
CA ARG A 95 -2.73 -5.13 -11.04
C ARG A 95 -1.76 -5.76 -12.03
N GLN A 96 -1.24 -4.98 -12.99
CA GLN A 96 -0.28 -5.41 -14.00
C GLN A 96 1.17 -5.29 -13.52
N GLY A 97 1.39 -4.78 -12.31
CA GLY A 97 2.72 -4.57 -11.75
C GLY A 97 3.36 -3.26 -12.16
N ASN A 98 2.66 -2.34 -12.84
CA ASN A 98 3.26 -1.04 -13.12
C ASN A 98 3.41 -0.26 -11.81
N ILE A 99 4.55 0.43 -11.67
CA ILE A 99 4.89 1.19 -10.46
C ILE A 99 4.75 2.68 -10.74
N TYR A 100 3.91 3.35 -9.96
CA TYR A 100 3.72 4.79 -10.01
C TYR A 100 4.30 5.44 -8.76
N ARG A 101 5.21 6.40 -8.93
CA ARG A 101 5.67 7.25 -7.84
C ARG A 101 4.68 8.38 -7.64
N LEU A 102 4.00 8.37 -6.49
CA LEU A 102 2.98 9.34 -6.12
C LEU A 102 3.54 10.46 -5.24
N VAL A 103 4.54 10.16 -4.43
CA VAL A 103 5.25 11.11 -3.57
C VAL A 103 6.75 10.84 -3.67
N PRO A 104 7.61 11.85 -3.92
CA PRO A 104 9.05 11.65 -3.92
C PRO A 104 9.54 11.15 -2.56
N GLU A 105 10.50 10.22 -2.54
CA GLU A 105 11.02 9.65 -1.29
C GLU A 105 11.65 10.70 -0.36
N ALA A 106 12.10 11.85 -0.87
CA ALA A 106 12.60 12.97 -0.06
C ALA A 106 11.50 13.66 0.79
N ARG A 107 10.22 13.39 0.51
CA ARG A 107 9.06 13.88 1.26
C ARG A 107 8.43 12.75 2.05
N ALA A 108 7.69 13.10 3.10
CA ALA A 108 6.88 12.14 3.85
C ALA A 108 5.47 12.06 3.23
N ALA A 109 5.13 10.86 2.74
CA ALA A 109 3.75 10.53 2.35
C ALA A 109 2.86 10.29 3.60
N LYS A 110 1.55 10.43 3.43
CA LYS A 110 0.53 10.34 4.48
C LYS A 110 -0.18 8.99 4.46
N HIS A 111 0.56 7.91 4.69
CA HIS A 111 0.03 6.53 4.59
C HIS A 111 -0.26 5.89 5.96
N VAL A 112 0.38 6.36 7.03
CA VAL A 112 0.15 5.84 8.38
C VAL A 112 -0.61 6.88 9.20
N SER A 113 -1.74 6.45 9.77
CA SER A 113 -2.51 7.20 10.77
C SER A 113 -1.78 7.26 12.12
N TYR A 114 -2.27 8.11 13.03
CA TYR A 114 -1.81 8.13 14.42
C TYR A 114 -1.87 6.73 15.05
N GLY A 115 -0.75 6.24 15.57
CA GLY A 115 -0.60 4.84 15.94
C GLY A 115 0.77 4.55 16.54
N GLN A 116 0.77 3.67 17.54
CA GLN A 116 1.98 3.05 18.07
C GLN A 116 2.19 1.73 17.34
N LEU A 117 3.35 1.57 16.71
CA LEU A 117 3.82 0.23 16.43
C LEU A 117 4.16 -0.46 17.77
N PRO A 118 3.88 -1.76 17.93
CA PRO A 118 3.85 -2.40 19.25
C PRO A 118 5.21 -2.53 19.98
N ASN A 119 6.37 -2.27 19.35
CA ASN A 119 7.69 -2.52 19.96
C ASN A 119 8.64 -1.30 19.94
N PRO A 120 9.11 -0.74 21.06
CA PRO A 120 10.12 0.34 21.02
C PRO A 120 11.37 -0.03 20.17
N PRO A 121 12.04 0.96 19.51
CA PRO A 121 11.92 2.40 19.66
C PRO A 121 11.04 3.06 18.57
N TYR A 122 9.88 2.50 18.25
CA TYR A 122 9.06 3.09 17.19
C TYR A 122 8.57 4.50 17.54
N HIS A 123 8.72 5.40 16.58
CA HIS A 123 8.33 6.79 16.74
C HIS A 123 6.80 6.90 16.75
N ARG A 124 6.23 7.03 17.95
CA ARG A 124 4.81 7.35 18.14
C ARG A 124 4.43 8.52 17.23
N ASP A 125 3.42 8.32 16.39
CA ASP A 125 2.80 9.36 15.55
C ASP A 125 3.76 10.03 14.52
N LYS A 126 4.92 9.42 14.23
CA LYS A 126 5.90 9.96 13.27
C LYS A 126 6.34 8.98 12.19
N LEU A 127 5.70 7.81 12.07
CA LEU A 127 6.17 6.74 11.17
C LEU A 127 6.34 7.20 9.72
N ASN A 128 5.46 8.08 9.22
CA ASN A 128 5.55 8.67 7.89
C ASN A 128 6.91 9.35 7.59
N HIS A 129 7.60 9.90 8.60
CA HIS A 129 8.92 10.51 8.40
C HIS A 129 10.04 9.49 8.19
N TYR A 130 9.86 8.25 8.64
CA TYR A 130 10.89 7.21 8.66
C TYR A 130 10.52 6.00 7.80
N ALA A 131 9.44 6.11 7.02
CA ALA A 131 8.91 5.02 6.22
C ALA A 131 8.73 5.40 4.75
N ILE A 132 8.77 4.37 3.92
CA ILE A 132 8.24 4.37 2.55
C ILE A 132 6.93 3.59 2.56
N GLY A 133 5.82 4.29 2.36
CA GLY A 133 4.50 3.70 2.08
C GLY A 133 4.38 3.17 0.64
N ILE A 134 3.82 1.97 0.50
CA ILE A 134 3.52 1.29 -0.76
C ILE A 134 2.06 0.83 -0.72
N GLU A 135 1.31 1.15 -1.76
CA GLU A 135 -0.07 0.71 -1.96
C GLU A 135 -0.14 -0.29 -3.11
N LEU A 136 -0.79 -1.43 -2.89
CA LEU A 136 -1.08 -2.40 -3.94
C LEU A 136 -2.55 -2.31 -4.33
N MET A 137 -2.85 -2.21 -5.62
CA MET A 137 -4.23 -2.35 -6.08
C MET A 137 -4.74 -3.77 -5.80
N GLY A 138 -5.68 -3.90 -4.87
CA GLY A 138 -6.12 -5.20 -4.39
C GLY A 138 -7.34 -5.08 -3.49
N ILE A 139 -8.04 -6.20 -3.31
CA ILE A 139 -9.19 -6.30 -2.43
C ILE A 139 -8.94 -7.48 -1.49
N GLY A 140 -9.08 -7.24 -0.19
CA GLY A 140 -8.98 -8.27 0.84
C GLY A 140 -10.19 -9.21 0.85
N THR A 141 -10.18 -10.15 1.78
CA THR A 141 -11.33 -11.02 2.06
C THR A 141 -12.55 -10.22 2.52
N THR A 142 -13.75 -10.81 2.44
CA THR A 142 -14.97 -10.15 2.93
C THR A 142 -14.85 -9.66 4.37
N ALA A 143 -14.19 -10.43 5.25
CA ALA A 143 -13.96 -10.04 6.65
C ALA A 143 -13.08 -8.79 6.77
N GLU A 144 -12.03 -8.68 5.96
CA GLU A 144 -11.14 -7.51 5.93
C GLU A 144 -11.82 -6.28 5.32
N MET A 145 -12.77 -6.47 4.39
CA MET A 145 -13.47 -5.38 3.72
C MET A 145 -14.70 -4.85 4.46
N MET A 146 -15.29 -5.63 5.38
CA MET A 146 -16.47 -5.24 6.17
C MET A 146 -16.33 -3.89 6.90
N PRO A 147 -15.20 -3.56 7.55
CA PRO A 147 -15.03 -2.26 8.22
C PRO A 147 -15.10 -1.06 7.27
N PHE A 148 -14.92 -1.26 5.97
CA PHE A 148 -15.01 -0.23 4.93
C PHE A 148 -16.39 -0.19 4.26
N GLN A 149 -17.43 -0.70 4.93
CA GLN A 149 -18.82 -0.72 4.47
C GLN A 149 -19.06 -1.57 3.22
N ILE A 150 -18.11 -2.44 2.86
CA ILE A 150 -18.29 -3.47 1.84
C ILE A 150 -18.87 -4.71 2.53
N TYR A 151 -20.18 -4.74 2.69
CA TYR A 151 -20.92 -5.88 3.23
C TYR A 151 -21.12 -6.97 2.18
N GLN A 152 -21.56 -8.16 2.61
CA GLN A 152 -21.68 -9.35 1.76
C GLN A 152 -22.35 -9.10 0.40
N ALA A 153 -23.50 -8.42 0.37
CA ALA A 153 -24.23 -8.17 -0.87
C ALA A 153 -23.43 -7.30 -1.86
N HIS A 154 -22.67 -6.34 -1.36
CA HIS A 154 -21.80 -5.49 -2.18
C HIS A 154 -20.53 -6.24 -2.58
N TYR A 155 -19.93 -6.98 -1.65
CA TYR A 155 -18.75 -7.81 -1.89
C TYR A 155 -19.02 -8.86 -2.99
N ASN A 156 -20.22 -9.42 -3.04
CA ASN A 156 -20.62 -10.40 -4.07
C ASN A 156 -20.66 -9.82 -5.50
N ARG A 157 -20.60 -8.49 -5.67
CA ARG A 157 -20.48 -7.83 -6.98
C ARG A 157 -19.03 -7.79 -7.48
N ILE A 158 -18.07 -8.05 -6.60
CA ILE A 158 -16.64 -8.05 -6.92
C ILE A 158 -16.30 -9.40 -7.54
N ALA A 159 -15.73 -9.36 -8.74
CA ALA A 159 -15.31 -10.56 -9.44
C ALA A 159 -14.19 -11.28 -8.66
N PRO A 160 -14.22 -12.62 -8.51
CA PRO A 160 -13.24 -13.36 -7.70
C PRO A 160 -11.77 -13.09 -8.05
N GLU A 161 -11.46 -12.78 -9.32
CA GLU A 161 -10.13 -12.43 -9.82
C GLU A 161 -9.58 -11.09 -9.28
N HIS A 162 -10.44 -10.27 -8.67
CA HIS A 162 -10.05 -9.04 -8.00
C HIS A 162 -9.62 -9.28 -6.54
N ILE A 163 -9.89 -10.46 -5.98
CA ILE A 163 -9.51 -10.76 -4.59
C ILE A 163 -8.02 -11.14 -4.51
N GLY A 164 -7.30 -10.57 -3.54
CA GLY A 164 -5.87 -10.80 -3.32
C GLY A 164 -4.97 -10.03 -4.28
N PHE A 165 -3.76 -10.53 -4.51
CA PHE A 165 -2.67 -9.85 -5.26
C PHE A 165 -2.21 -10.67 -6.46
N THR A 166 -1.66 -10.02 -7.50
CA THR A 166 -1.15 -10.70 -8.70
C THR A 166 0.33 -11.06 -8.59
N ALA A 167 0.76 -12.05 -9.38
CA ALA A 167 2.18 -12.37 -9.51
C ALA A 167 3.02 -11.17 -9.98
N ALA A 168 2.47 -10.35 -10.88
CA ALA A 168 3.15 -9.16 -11.37
C ALA A 168 3.38 -8.13 -10.26
N GLN A 169 2.42 -7.94 -9.34
CA GLN A 169 2.60 -7.08 -8.18
C GLN A 169 3.72 -7.56 -7.26
N TYR A 170 3.79 -8.87 -7.00
CA TYR A 170 4.89 -9.45 -6.20
C TYR A 170 6.26 -9.26 -6.88
N GLN A 171 6.34 -9.44 -8.21
CA GLN A 171 7.57 -9.19 -8.96
C GLN A 171 8.01 -7.73 -8.87
N SER A 172 7.08 -6.79 -9.02
CA SER A 172 7.37 -5.36 -8.91
C SER A 172 7.79 -4.95 -7.50
N LEU A 173 7.20 -5.57 -6.47
CA LEU A 173 7.59 -5.33 -5.09
C LEU A 173 9.02 -5.79 -4.81
N VAL A 174 9.42 -6.96 -5.33
CA VAL A 174 10.81 -7.47 -5.25
C VAL A 174 11.76 -6.59 -6.06
N GLY A 175 11.31 -5.97 -7.15
CA GLY A 175 12.14 -5.05 -7.94
C GLY A 175 12.47 -3.73 -7.24
N LEU A 176 11.67 -3.30 -6.25
CA LEU A 176 11.86 -2.02 -5.56
C LEU A 176 12.99 -2.05 -4.51
N PHE A 177 13.33 -3.22 -3.94
CA PHE A 177 14.31 -3.37 -2.84
C PHE A 177 15.06 -4.70 -2.91
#